data_AF-A0A971IUF8-F1
#
_entry.id   AF-A0A971IUF8-F1
#
_cell.length_a   1.000
_cell.length_b   1.000
_cell.length_c   1.000
_cell.angle_alpha   90.00
_cell.angle_beta   90.00
_cell.angle_gamma   90.00
#
_symmetry.space_group_name_H-M   'P 1'
#
loop_
_entity.id
_entity.type
_entity.pdbx_description
1 polymer ?
#
loop_
_entity_poly.entity_id
_entity_poly.type
_entity_poly.pdbx_seq_one_letter_code
_entity_poly.pdbx_strand_id
1 'polypeptide(L)'
;MKKEFSTSLFGYKKPEVDLYLKNMVKDYEEELRKKKDRIFELAEEVRKLKQQNQDLKERLDKFSDQEKYISRALIAAEQRAQAIVEEGKRKTQEEYENLETEKDKWRNKFRAVRQELLEFEKILVSLIEKFRDDINYYAAKEISETILAGDSPSREVTQNQTDEEAECAPIKDMLKKEDKKKKVIA
;
A
#
# COMPACT_ATOMS: atom_id res chain seq x y z
N MET A 1 9.51 -76.76 59.35
CA MET A 1 10.71 -75.92 59.55
C MET A 1 11.94 -76.77 59.28
N LYS A 2 12.78 -76.40 58.31
CA LYS A 2 14.07 -77.07 58.12
C LYS A 2 14.95 -76.70 59.33
N LYS A 3 15.58 -77.69 59.99
CA LYS A 3 16.54 -77.42 61.06
C LYS A 3 17.81 -76.84 60.42
N GLU A 4 18.03 -75.55 60.57
CA GLU A 4 19.22 -74.87 60.00
C GLU A 4 20.50 -75.16 60.78
N PHE A 5 20.38 -75.68 62.00
CA PHE A 5 21.49 -75.97 62.90
C PHE A 5 21.40 -77.38 63.45
N SER A 6 22.54 -78.07 63.53
CA SER A 6 22.63 -79.37 64.19
C SER A 6 22.74 -79.22 65.72
N THR A 7 22.21 -80.20 66.44
CA THR A 7 22.19 -80.25 67.92
C THR A 7 23.36 -81.09 68.47
N SER A 8 24.02 -80.57 69.50
CA SER A 8 25.01 -81.24 70.35
C SER A 8 24.36 -81.71 71.67
N LEU A 9 25.12 -82.42 72.52
CA LEU A 9 24.68 -82.86 73.87
C LEU A 9 24.16 -81.70 74.76
N PHE A 10 24.52 -80.45 74.46
CA PHE A 10 24.02 -79.23 75.10
C PHE A 10 23.61 -78.17 74.05
N GLY A 11 22.47 -78.38 73.40
CA GLY A 11 21.87 -77.38 72.49
C GLY A 11 22.54 -77.30 71.11
N TYR A 12 22.35 -76.20 70.38
CA TYR A 12 22.87 -76.04 69.01
C TYR A 12 24.40 -75.98 68.95
N LYS A 13 24.98 -76.46 67.84
CA LYS A 13 26.43 -76.33 67.62
C LYS A 13 26.84 -74.87 67.45
N LYS A 14 27.56 -74.34 68.43
CA LYS A 14 28.08 -72.95 68.43
C LYS A 14 28.77 -72.54 67.12
N PRO A 15 29.66 -73.33 66.50
CA PRO A 15 30.33 -72.91 65.27
C PRO A 15 29.38 -72.72 64.08
N GLU A 16 28.31 -73.51 63.99
CA GLU A 16 27.30 -73.39 62.93
C GLU A 16 26.44 -72.13 63.14
N VAL A 17 26.09 -71.84 64.39
CA VAL A 17 25.34 -70.63 64.76
C VAL A 17 26.18 -69.37 64.57
N ASP A 18 27.45 -69.37 64.98
CA ASP A 18 28.37 -68.24 64.82
C ASP A 18 28.66 -67.95 63.34
N LEU A 19 28.83 -68.99 62.52
CA LEU A 19 29.00 -68.84 61.06
C LEU A 19 27.76 -68.25 60.40
N TYR A 20 26.57 -68.72 60.79
CA TYR A 20 25.30 -68.17 60.30
C TYR A 20 25.13 -66.71 60.71
N LEU A 21 25.38 -66.37 61.98
CA LEU A 21 25.27 -65.01 62.46
C LEU A 21 26.25 -64.08 61.72
N LYS A 22 27.47 -64.56 61.46
CA LYS A 22 28.48 -63.84 60.68
C LYS A 22 28.04 -63.61 59.23
N ASN A 23 27.47 -64.62 58.57
CA ASN A 23 26.95 -64.49 57.21
C ASN A 23 25.75 -63.54 57.17
N MET A 24 24.82 -63.65 58.13
CA MET A 24 23.67 -62.78 58.24
C MET A 24 24.08 -61.30 58.44
N VAL A 25 25.05 -61.04 59.32
CA VAL A 25 25.61 -59.68 59.52
C VAL A 25 26.22 -59.17 58.22
N LYS A 26 27.01 -59.99 57.52
CA LYS A 26 27.63 -59.62 56.25
C LYS A 26 26.60 -59.29 55.17
N ASP A 27 25.54 -60.09 55.05
CA ASP A 27 24.45 -59.86 54.09
C ASP A 27 23.71 -58.56 54.40
N TYR A 28 23.43 -58.28 55.68
CA TYR A 28 22.80 -57.02 56.09
C TYR A 28 23.71 -55.80 55.86
N GLU A 29 25.01 -55.92 56.14
CA GLU A 29 25.98 -54.85 55.85
C GLU A 29 26.06 -54.55 54.36
N GLU A 30 26.03 -55.59 53.52
CA GLU A 30 26.03 -55.44 52.07
C GLU A 30 24.76 -54.78 51.55
N GLU A 31 23.58 -55.21 52.01
CA GLU A 31 22.30 -54.59 51.65
C GLU A 31 22.20 -53.15 52.16
N LEU A 32 22.73 -52.86 53.35
CA LEU A 32 22.79 -51.51 53.88
C LEU A 32 23.69 -50.61 53.02
N ARG A 33 24.81 -51.14 52.52
CA ARG A 33 25.69 -50.42 51.59
C ARG A 33 24.96 -50.12 50.27
N LYS A 34 24.35 -51.12 49.63
CA LYS A 34 23.58 -50.93 48.38
C LYS A 34 22.49 -49.88 48.53
N LYS A 35 21.75 -49.90 49.65
CA LYS A 35 20.72 -48.88 49.94
C LYS A 35 21.31 -47.48 50.12
N LYS A 36 22.46 -47.35 50.79
CA LYS A 36 23.17 -46.06 50.93
C LYS A 36 23.63 -45.53 49.57
N ASP A 37 24.20 -46.38 48.73
CA ASP A 37 24.63 -46.01 47.38
C ASP A 37 23.43 -45.53 46.55
N ARG A 38 22.31 -46.26 46.60
CA ARG A 38 21.09 -45.87 45.90
C ARG A 38 20.49 -44.55 46.40
N ILE A 39 20.58 -44.26 47.70
CA ILE A 39 20.15 -42.97 48.26
C ILE A 39 21.01 -41.83 47.69
N PHE A 40 22.32 -42.06 47.55
CA PHE A 40 23.23 -41.06 46.99
C PHE A 40 22.92 -40.76 45.52
N GLU A 41 22.74 -41.81 44.70
CA GLU A 41 22.31 -41.67 43.30
C GLU A 41 20.99 -40.90 43.18
N LEU A 42 19.97 -41.26 43.98
CA LEU A 42 18.69 -40.55 43.98
C LEU A 42 18.86 -39.09 44.38
N ALA A 43 19.71 -38.79 45.36
CA ALA A 43 19.96 -37.42 45.79
C ALA A 43 20.59 -36.57 44.68
N GLU A 44 21.54 -37.15 43.91
CA GLU A 44 22.11 -36.48 42.74
C GLU A 44 21.09 -36.28 41.62
N GLU A 45 20.28 -37.30 41.30
CA GLU A 45 19.21 -37.20 40.30
C GLU A 45 18.21 -36.11 40.68
N VAL A 46 17.76 -36.07 41.93
CA VAL A 46 16.83 -35.04 42.43
C VAL A 46 17.44 -33.65 42.31
N ARG A 47 18.74 -33.51 42.65
CA ARG A 47 19.44 -32.22 42.51
C ARG A 47 19.49 -31.78 41.05
N LYS A 48 19.83 -32.69 40.13
CA LYS A 48 19.90 -32.42 38.69
C LYS A 48 18.52 -32.04 38.12
N LEU A 49 17.48 -32.78 38.48
CA LEU A 49 16.12 -32.49 38.03
C LEU A 49 15.62 -31.15 38.56
N LYS A 50 15.93 -30.79 39.80
CA LYS A 50 15.61 -29.47 40.36
C LYS A 50 16.27 -28.34 39.57
N GLN A 51 17.56 -28.49 39.25
CA GLN A 51 18.28 -27.51 38.43
C GLN A 51 17.64 -27.37 37.04
N GLN A 52 17.37 -28.49 36.36
CA GLN A 52 16.72 -28.47 35.05
C GLN A 52 15.34 -27.84 35.10
N ASN A 53 14.56 -28.10 36.15
CA ASN A 53 13.23 -27.51 36.32
C ASN A 53 13.32 -25.99 36.52
N GLN A 54 14.31 -25.52 37.26
CA GLN A 54 14.56 -24.09 37.44
C GLN A 54 14.97 -23.43 36.11
N ASP A 55 15.93 -24.01 35.39
CA ASP A 55 16.37 -23.49 34.09
C ASP A 55 15.20 -23.42 33.09
N LEU A 56 14.33 -24.43 33.07
CA LEU A 56 13.16 -24.47 32.19
C LEU A 56 12.13 -23.39 32.58
N LYS A 57 11.90 -23.14 33.88
CA LYS A 57 11.03 -22.06 34.34
C LYS A 57 11.55 -20.70 33.91
N GLU A 58 12.84 -20.44 34.10
CA GLU A 58 13.44 -19.16 33.68
C GLU A 58 13.35 -18.94 32.16
N ARG A 59 13.48 -20.01 31.36
CA ARG A 59 13.28 -19.92 29.91
C ARG A 59 11.81 -19.67 29.56
N LEU A 60 10.88 -20.31 30.24
CA LEU A 60 9.46 -20.12 30.02
C LEU A 60 9.03 -18.68 30.31
N ASP A 61 9.53 -18.11 31.41
CA ASP A 61 9.25 -16.71 31.78
C ASP A 61 9.77 -15.75 30.71
N LYS A 62 11.00 -15.98 30.21
CA LYS A 62 11.57 -15.21 29.10
C LYS A 62 10.73 -15.29 27.83
N PHE A 63 10.25 -16.49 27.47
CA PHE A 63 9.39 -16.65 26.30
C PHE A 63 8.03 -15.96 26.48
N SER A 64 7.43 -16.05 27.66
CA SER A 64 6.18 -15.34 27.98
C SER A 64 6.35 -13.82 27.82
N ASP A 65 7.47 -13.26 28.25
CA ASP A 65 7.72 -11.82 28.11
C ASP A 65 8.01 -11.40 26.67
N GLN A 66 8.72 -12.23 25.90
CA GLN A 66 8.90 -12.03 24.47
C GLN A 66 7.57 -12.08 23.72
N GLU A 67 6.70 -13.04 24.05
CA GLU A 67 5.37 -13.16 23.47
C GLU A 67 4.54 -11.89 23.72
N LYS A 68 4.48 -11.40 24.96
CA LYS A 68 3.81 -10.14 25.28
C LYS A 68 4.33 -8.96 24.47
N TYR A 69 5.65 -8.87 24.28
CA TYR A 69 6.26 -7.80 23.50
C TYR A 69 5.86 -7.89 22.02
N ILE A 70 5.93 -9.09 21.43
CA ILE A 70 5.53 -9.34 20.04
C ILE A 70 4.04 -9.03 19.85
N SER A 71 3.17 -9.48 20.75
CA SER A 71 1.74 -9.20 20.66
C SER A 71 1.45 -7.70 20.69
N ARG A 72 2.12 -6.92 21.57
CA ARG A 72 1.97 -5.47 21.60
C ARG A 72 2.43 -4.80 20.31
N ALA A 73 3.56 -5.26 19.75
CA ALA A 73 4.07 -4.74 18.49
C ALA A 73 3.10 -5.03 17.33
N LEU A 74 2.53 -6.23 17.27
CA LEU A 74 1.54 -6.61 16.26
C LEU A 74 0.26 -5.77 16.36
N ILE A 75 -0.27 -5.56 17.57
CA ILE A 75 -1.45 -4.72 17.78
C ILE A 75 -1.17 -3.28 17.32
N ALA A 76 -0.01 -2.72 17.70
CA ALA A 76 0.35 -1.36 17.30
C ALA A 76 0.56 -1.24 15.78
N ALA A 77 1.12 -2.27 15.14
CA ALA A 77 1.29 -2.31 13.70
C ALA A 77 -0.07 -2.35 12.98
N GLU A 78 -1.00 -3.19 13.44
CA GLU A 78 -2.36 -3.29 12.88
C GLU A 78 -3.12 -1.97 13.00
N GLN A 79 -3.10 -1.36 14.19
CA GLN A 79 -3.75 -0.06 14.43
C GLN A 79 -3.20 1.03 13.52
N ARG A 80 -1.86 1.08 13.32
CA ARG A 80 -1.24 2.03 12.40
C ARG A 80 -1.60 1.75 10.95
N ALA A 81 -1.63 0.48 10.54
CA ALA A 81 -2.01 0.11 9.18
C ALA A 81 -3.45 0.53 8.88
N GLN A 82 -4.39 0.28 9.80
CA GLN A 82 -5.78 0.72 9.67
C GLN A 82 -5.88 2.25 9.60
N ALA A 83 -5.18 2.98 10.46
CA ALA A 83 -5.16 4.44 10.42
C ALA A 83 -4.66 4.99 9.07
N ILE A 84 -3.59 4.41 8.50
CA ILE A 84 -3.06 4.79 7.19
C ILE A 84 -4.08 4.53 6.08
N VAL A 85 -4.76 3.38 6.11
CA VAL A 85 -5.77 3.02 5.11
C VAL A 85 -6.97 3.95 5.18
N GLU A 86 -7.45 4.27 6.38
CA GLU A 86 -8.57 5.18 6.59
C GLU A 86 -8.22 6.61 6.18
N GLU A 87 -7.05 7.11 6.57
CA GLU A 87 -6.57 8.42 6.15
C GLU A 87 -6.40 8.50 4.63
N GLY A 88 -5.86 7.45 4.01
CA GLY A 88 -5.74 7.32 2.55
C GLY A 88 -7.09 7.42 1.87
N LYS A 89 -8.08 6.62 2.32
CA LYS A 89 -9.45 6.67 1.79
C LYS A 89 -10.08 8.05 1.94
N ARG A 90 -9.92 8.68 3.11
CA ARG A 90 -10.45 10.03 3.38
C ARG A 90 -9.85 11.06 2.43
N LYS A 91 -8.52 11.06 2.25
CA LYS A 91 -7.84 11.97 1.33
C LYS A 91 -8.25 11.72 -0.12
N THR A 92 -8.33 10.47 -0.55
CA THR A 92 -8.77 10.15 -1.92
C THR A 92 -10.19 10.64 -2.18
N GLN A 93 -11.09 10.49 -1.21
CA GLN A 93 -12.46 10.99 -1.34
C GLN A 93 -12.49 12.52 -1.45
N GLU A 94 -11.74 13.22 -0.59
CA GLU A 94 -11.62 14.68 -0.62
C GLU A 94 -11.04 15.19 -1.95
N GLU A 95 -9.98 14.57 -2.45
CA GLU A 95 -9.40 14.90 -3.76
C GLU A 95 -10.36 14.61 -4.91
N TYR A 96 -11.14 13.53 -4.83
CA TYR A 96 -12.15 13.21 -5.84
C TYR A 96 -13.26 14.26 -5.88
N GLU A 97 -13.75 14.67 -4.72
CA GLU A 97 -14.76 15.73 -4.60
C GLU A 97 -14.21 17.07 -5.15
N ASN A 98 -12.99 17.43 -4.77
CA ASN A 98 -12.31 18.62 -5.29
C ASN A 98 -12.20 18.58 -6.82
N LEU A 99 -11.75 17.45 -7.38
CA LEU A 99 -11.61 17.28 -8.82
C LEU A 99 -12.96 17.36 -9.55
N GLU A 100 -14.01 16.81 -8.98
CA GLU A 100 -15.36 16.88 -9.54
C GLU A 100 -15.87 18.33 -9.56
N THR A 101 -15.66 19.08 -8.48
CA THR A 101 -16.04 20.51 -8.44
C THR A 101 -15.26 21.34 -9.47
N GLU A 102 -13.96 21.09 -9.64
CA GLU A 102 -13.16 21.76 -10.66
C GLU A 102 -13.61 21.38 -12.07
N LYS A 103 -13.90 20.10 -12.32
CA LYS A 103 -14.45 19.64 -13.61
C LYS A 103 -15.73 20.39 -13.96
N ASP A 104 -16.64 20.55 -12.99
CA ASP A 104 -17.89 21.26 -13.20
C ASP A 104 -17.68 22.77 -13.41
N LYS A 105 -16.76 23.40 -12.68
CA LYS A 105 -16.37 24.80 -12.93
C LYS A 105 -15.84 24.98 -14.36
N TRP A 106 -14.94 24.11 -14.82
CA TRP A 106 -14.40 24.16 -16.18
C TRP A 106 -15.47 23.92 -17.24
N ARG A 107 -16.38 22.97 -17.01
CA ARG A 107 -17.52 22.72 -17.89
C ARG A 107 -18.43 23.95 -18.01
N ASN A 108 -18.70 24.62 -16.90
CA ASN A 108 -19.53 25.83 -16.88
C ASN A 108 -18.84 27.00 -17.58
N LYS A 109 -17.54 27.21 -17.34
CA LYS A 109 -16.73 28.22 -18.06
C LYS A 109 -16.73 27.96 -19.57
N PHE A 110 -16.50 26.71 -19.99
CA PHE A 110 -16.55 26.34 -21.40
C PHE A 110 -17.90 26.65 -22.04
N ARG A 111 -19.00 26.34 -21.34
CA ARG A 111 -20.35 26.65 -21.82
C ARG A 111 -20.57 28.16 -21.96
N ALA A 112 -20.12 28.95 -20.99
CA ALA A 112 -20.23 30.41 -21.04
C ALA A 112 -19.46 31.00 -22.24
N VAL A 113 -18.19 30.63 -22.40
CA VAL A 113 -17.36 31.08 -23.54
C VAL A 113 -17.97 30.66 -24.88
N ARG A 114 -18.52 29.44 -24.97
CA ARG A 114 -19.21 28.98 -26.18
C ARG A 114 -20.45 29.82 -26.48
N GLN A 115 -21.22 30.20 -25.47
CA GLN A 115 -22.40 31.06 -25.65
C GLN A 115 -22.00 32.46 -26.10
N GLU A 116 -20.97 33.04 -25.49
CA GLU A 116 -20.42 34.34 -25.90
C GLU A 116 -19.94 34.32 -27.36
N LEU A 117 -19.26 33.24 -27.77
CA LEU A 117 -18.81 33.08 -29.15
C LEU A 117 -19.97 33.02 -30.16
N LEU A 118 -21.02 32.27 -29.84
CA LEU A 118 -22.22 32.19 -30.69
C LEU A 118 -22.95 33.53 -30.77
N GLU A 119 -22.98 34.29 -29.69
CA GLU A 119 -23.58 35.63 -29.69
C GLU A 119 -22.75 36.61 -30.53
N PHE A 120 -21.42 36.54 -30.40
CA PHE A 120 -20.51 37.32 -31.23
C PHE A 120 -20.67 37.00 -32.73
N GLU A 121 -20.83 35.72 -33.09
CA GLU A 121 -21.09 35.30 -34.46
C GLU A 121 -22.38 35.93 -35.02
N LYS A 122 -23.48 35.92 -34.25
CA LYS A 122 -24.74 36.57 -34.67
C LYS A 122 -24.56 38.08 -34.89
N ILE A 123 -23.85 38.74 -33.97
CA ILE A 123 -23.58 40.18 -34.08
C ILE A 123 -22.81 40.45 -35.36
N LEU A 124 -21.78 39.66 -35.66
CA LEU A 124 -20.96 39.79 -36.85
C LEU A 124 -21.75 39.58 -38.14
N VAL A 125 -22.61 38.55 -38.20
CA VAL A 125 -23.51 38.32 -39.34
C VAL A 125 -24.43 39.53 -39.54
N SER A 126 -25.08 40.02 -38.47
CA SER A 126 -25.97 41.18 -38.56
C SER A 126 -25.25 42.46 -39.01
N LEU A 127 -23.98 42.61 -38.64
CA LEU A 127 -23.17 43.75 -39.04
C LEU A 127 -22.79 43.67 -40.51
N ILE A 128 -22.42 42.49 -41.01
CA ILE A 128 -22.15 42.25 -42.43
C ILE A 128 -23.41 42.49 -43.26
N GLU A 129 -24.57 42.03 -42.81
CA GLU A 129 -25.86 42.28 -43.47
C GLU A 129 -26.16 43.78 -43.57
N LYS A 130 -25.98 44.55 -42.49
CA LYS A 130 -26.14 46.01 -42.51
C LYS A 130 -25.17 46.68 -43.48
N PHE A 131 -23.89 46.30 -43.48
CA PHE A 131 -22.92 46.85 -44.43
C PHE A 131 -23.29 46.53 -45.88
N ARG A 132 -23.79 45.33 -46.15
CA ARG A 132 -24.28 44.95 -47.48
C ARG A 132 -25.47 45.81 -47.90
N ASP A 133 -26.42 46.02 -47.00
CA ASP A 133 -27.60 46.84 -47.26
C ASP A 133 -27.22 48.31 -47.49
N ASP A 134 -26.30 48.86 -46.70
CA ASP A 134 -25.76 50.20 -46.89
C ASP A 134 -25.06 50.34 -48.25
N ILE A 135 -24.19 49.39 -48.62
CA ILE A 135 -23.53 49.37 -49.93
C ILE A 135 -24.57 49.33 -51.06
N ASN A 136 -25.58 48.46 -50.95
CA ASN A 136 -26.64 48.38 -51.95
C ASN A 136 -27.45 49.68 -52.04
N TYR A 137 -27.74 50.32 -50.90
CA TYR A 137 -28.43 51.60 -50.86
C TYR A 137 -27.64 52.71 -51.54
N TYR A 138 -26.34 52.85 -51.23
CA TYR A 138 -25.50 53.87 -51.86
C TYR A 138 -25.28 53.58 -53.35
N ALA A 139 -25.08 52.33 -53.76
CA ALA A 139 -24.97 51.97 -55.17
C ALA A 139 -26.27 52.29 -55.93
N ALA A 140 -27.44 51.94 -55.37
CA ALA A 140 -28.73 52.28 -55.96
C ALA A 140 -28.95 53.80 -56.04
N LYS A 141 -28.53 54.54 -55.00
CA LYS A 141 -28.58 56.00 -54.97
C LYS A 141 -27.69 56.61 -56.05
N GLU A 142 -26.44 56.19 -56.17
CA GLU A 142 -25.50 56.65 -57.20
C GLU A 142 -26.02 56.35 -58.61
N ILE A 143 -26.57 55.15 -58.85
CA ILE A 143 -27.21 54.80 -60.11
C ILE A 143 -28.42 55.72 -60.38
N SER A 144 -29.26 55.99 -59.37
CA SER A 144 -30.41 56.88 -59.52
C SER A 144 -30.00 58.33 -59.82
N GLU A 145 -28.96 58.83 -59.16
CA GLU A 145 -28.41 60.18 -59.38
C GLU A 145 -27.77 60.29 -60.76
N THR A 146 -27.09 59.23 -61.23
CA THR A 146 -26.49 59.14 -62.57
C THR A 146 -27.54 59.01 -63.68
N ILE A 147 -28.69 58.37 -63.41
CA ILE A 147 -29.81 58.29 -64.36
C ILE A 147 -30.57 59.63 -64.44
N LEU A 148 -30.70 60.35 -63.32
CA LEU A 148 -31.37 61.65 -63.26
C LEU A 148 -30.49 62.80 -63.80
N ALA A 149 -29.18 62.71 -63.68
CA ALA A 149 -28.20 63.57 -64.33
C ALA A 149 -27.87 63.01 -65.72
N GLY A 150 -28.74 63.25 -66.71
CA GLY A 150 -28.51 62.77 -68.08
C GLY A 150 -27.15 63.22 -68.64
N ASP A 151 -26.45 62.27 -69.29
CA ASP A 151 -25.19 62.36 -70.07
C ASP A 151 -23.89 62.21 -69.24
N SER A 152 -22.88 61.37 -69.52
CA SER A 152 -22.46 60.54 -70.67
C SER A 152 -21.41 59.50 -70.18
N PRO A 153 -21.16 58.36 -70.89
CA PRO A 153 -20.21 57.35 -70.45
C PRO A 153 -18.77 57.73 -70.80
N SER A 154 -17.86 57.70 -69.81
CA SER A 154 -16.43 57.56 -70.06
C SER A 154 -15.92 56.37 -69.28
N ARG A 155 -15.77 55.25 -70.01
CA ARG A 155 -14.95 54.12 -69.59
C ARG A 155 -13.51 54.61 -69.49
N GLU A 156 -12.90 54.46 -68.32
CA GLU A 156 -11.48 54.12 -68.24
C GLU A 156 -11.31 52.89 -67.35
N VAL A 157 -10.95 51.80 -68.02
CA VAL A 157 -10.35 50.62 -67.42
C VAL A 157 -8.95 51.02 -66.96
N THR A 158 -8.62 50.81 -65.70
CA THR A 158 -7.23 50.62 -65.30
C THR A 158 -7.19 49.52 -64.24
N GLN A 159 -6.82 48.33 -64.72
CA GLN A 159 -6.22 47.28 -63.90
C GLN A 159 -4.95 47.82 -63.23
N ASN A 160 -4.69 47.41 -61.99
CA ASN A 160 -3.38 47.06 -61.43
C ASN A 160 -3.67 46.53 -60.01
N GLN A 161 -3.78 45.21 -59.81
CA GLN A 161 -2.67 44.35 -59.37
C GLN A 161 -1.86 44.98 -58.22
N THR A 162 -2.08 44.47 -57.02
CA THR A 162 -1.08 44.45 -55.95
C THR A 162 -1.09 43.06 -55.34
N ASP A 163 0.07 42.45 -55.48
CA ASP A 163 0.59 41.22 -54.92
C ASP A 163 0.27 41.02 -53.44
N GLU A 164 0.07 39.76 -53.03
CA GLU A 164 0.86 39.10 -51.98
C GLU A 164 0.26 37.70 -51.69
N GLU A 165 0.67 36.70 -52.47
CA GLU A 165 0.61 35.31 -52.00
C GLU A 165 1.79 35.08 -51.04
N ALA A 166 1.57 35.37 -49.75
CA ALA A 166 2.41 34.87 -48.69
C ALA A 166 2.07 33.39 -48.43
N GLU A 167 2.99 32.55 -48.90
CA GLU A 167 3.14 31.12 -48.67
C GLU A 167 2.85 30.71 -47.21
N CYS A 168 1.68 30.12 -46.93
CA CYS A 168 1.43 29.40 -45.68
C CYS A 168 1.95 27.97 -45.79
N ALA A 169 3.16 27.72 -45.28
CA ALA A 169 3.67 26.36 -45.05
C ALA A 169 2.75 25.59 -44.07
N PRO A 170 2.44 24.30 -44.31
CA PRO A 170 1.47 23.59 -43.49
C PRO A 170 2.04 23.19 -42.12
N ILE A 171 1.23 23.41 -41.09
CA ILE A 171 1.35 23.09 -39.64
C ILE A 171 1.59 21.58 -39.34
N LYS A 172 1.95 20.77 -40.35
CA LYS A 172 2.12 19.32 -40.22
C LYS A 172 3.40 18.87 -39.49
N ASP A 173 4.38 19.75 -39.30
CA ASP A 173 5.65 19.39 -38.66
C ASP A 173 5.70 19.64 -37.14
N MET A 174 4.69 20.27 -36.54
CA MET A 174 4.63 20.43 -35.07
C MET A 174 4.04 19.21 -34.35
N LEU A 175 3.14 18.45 -35.00
CA LEU A 175 2.51 17.26 -34.42
C LEU A 175 3.45 16.04 -34.30
N LYS A 176 4.54 15.98 -35.08
CA LYS A 176 5.47 14.84 -35.04
C LYS A 176 6.50 14.87 -33.91
N LYS A 177 6.64 16.01 -33.20
CA LYS A 177 7.60 16.14 -32.08
C LYS A 177 7.01 15.72 -30.72
N GLU A 178 5.69 15.67 -30.56
CA GLU A 178 5.07 15.23 -29.30
C GLU A 178 5.01 13.71 -29.16
N ASP A 179 4.82 12.97 -30.26
CA ASP A 179 4.73 11.50 -30.21
C ASP A 179 6.07 10.81 -29.91
N LYS A 180 7.20 11.48 -30.17
CA LYS A 180 8.53 10.93 -29.84
C LYS A 180 8.91 11.07 -28.37
N LYS A 181 8.25 11.95 -27.59
CA LYS A 181 8.52 12.09 -26.15
C LYS A 181 7.76 11.09 -25.29
N LYS A 182 6.68 10.47 -25.79
CA LYS A 182 5.90 9.46 -25.05
C LYS A 182 6.46 8.03 -25.13
N LYS A 183 7.51 7.78 -25.93
CA LYS A 183 8.08 6.44 -26.12
C LYS A 183 9.35 6.13 -25.31
N VAL A 184 9.76 7.00 -24.39
CA VAL A 184 10.99 6.85 -23.59
C VAL A 184 10.70 6.61 -22.10
N ILE A 185 9.43 6.37 -21.73
CA ILE A 185 9.06 6.02 -20.36
C ILE A 185 8.16 4.78 -20.39
N ALA A 186 8.79 3.61 -20.52
CA ALA A 186 8.29 2.30 -20.11
C ALA A 186 9.50 1.36 -20.01
#